data_AF-A0A5C7B3C5-F1
#
_entry.id   AF-A0A5C7B3C5-F1
#
_cell.length_a   1.000
_cell.length_b   1.000
_cell.length_c   1.000
_cell.angle_alpha   90.00
_cell.angle_beta   90.00
_cell.angle_gamma   90.00
#
_symmetry.space_group_name_H-M   'P 1'
#
loop_
_entity.id
_entity.type
_entity.pdbx_description
1 polymer ?
#
loop_
_entity_poly.entity_id
_entity_poly.type
_entity_poly.pdbx_seq_one_letter_code
_entity_poly.pdbx_strand_id
1 'polypeptide(L)'
;MGTWLVSKLEVESIRDFNGDGESSNNIFNEIANCSRGDGFIFNADGSGQIVSDSELIELDADFIDPSVSGNLEYITNCVSGPELTFDITWTQQENTITVISASETNMLLLSGNELSVFFGKQFSSSNNF
;
A
#
# COMPACT_ATOMS: atom_id res chain seq x y z
N MET A 1 13.17 9.76 13.91
CA MET A 1 13.73 10.32 12.66
C MET A 1 14.25 9.19 11.81
N GLY A 2 14.24 9.36 10.50
CA GLY A 2 14.75 8.37 9.56
C GLY A 2 13.80 8.13 8.40
N THR A 3 14.20 7.18 7.55
CA THR A 3 13.43 6.73 6.40
C THR A 3 12.73 5.42 6.74
N TRP A 4 11.43 5.37 6.48
CA TRP A 4 10.56 4.23 6.74
C TRP A 4 9.96 3.78 5.42
N LEU A 5 10.36 2.62 4.94
CA LEU A 5 9.87 2.05 3.69
C LEU A 5 8.65 1.16 3.95
N VAL A 6 7.72 1.14 3.00
CA VAL A 6 6.60 0.21 3.02
C VAL A 6 7.16 -1.21 2.89
N SER A 7 6.84 -2.06 3.84
CA SER A 7 7.32 -3.45 3.89
C SER A 7 6.21 -4.48 3.76
N LYS A 8 4.96 -4.07 3.99
CA LYS A 8 3.75 -4.90 3.89
C LYS A 8 2.56 -4.03 3.49
N LEU A 9 1.63 -4.62 2.76
CA LEU A 9 0.33 -4.05 2.45
C LEU A 9 -0.73 -5.12 2.75
N GLU A 10 -1.39 -5.00 3.89
CA GLU A 10 -2.38 -6.00 4.33
C GLU A 10 -3.80 -5.59 3.93
N VAL A 11 -4.56 -6.57 3.45
CA VAL A 11 -6.00 -6.45 3.18
C VAL A 11 -6.78 -7.36 4.12
N GLU A 12 -8.08 -7.11 4.29
CA GLU A 12 -8.92 -7.88 5.23
C GLU A 12 -9.14 -9.34 4.79
N SER A 13 -9.08 -9.62 3.49
CA SER A 13 -9.36 -10.92 2.91
C SER A 13 -8.09 -11.65 2.45
N ILE A 14 -7.99 -12.93 2.77
CA ILE A 14 -6.92 -13.81 2.28
C ILE A 14 -7.32 -14.33 0.90
N ARG A 15 -6.42 -14.20 -0.09
CA ARG A 15 -6.62 -14.66 -1.46
C ARG A 15 -5.28 -14.97 -2.11
N ASP A 16 -5.26 -16.03 -2.91
CA ASP A 16 -4.16 -16.38 -3.82
C ASP A 16 -4.33 -15.56 -5.11
N PHE A 17 -3.57 -14.47 -5.28
CA PHE A 17 -3.62 -13.64 -6.48
C PHE A 17 -2.56 -14.04 -7.53
N ASN A 18 -1.51 -14.77 -7.15
CA ASN A 18 -0.46 -15.18 -8.09
C ASN A 18 -0.65 -16.60 -8.65
N GLY A 19 -1.63 -17.35 -8.12
CA GLY A 19 -1.96 -18.71 -8.54
C GLY A 19 -0.95 -19.78 -8.11
N ASP A 20 -0.10 -19.52 -7.10
CA ASP A 20 0.94 -20.45 -6.64
C ASP A 20 0.43 -21.53 -5.66
N GLY A 21 -0.84 -21.42 -5.22
CA GLY A 21 -1.49 -22.35 -4.32
C GLY A 21 -1.32 -22.02 -2.83
N GLU A 22 -0.58 -20.97 -2.49
CA GLU A 22 -0.55 -20.37 -1.16
C GLU A 22 -1.38 -19.08 -1.14
N SER A 23 -2.04 -18.77 -0.02
CA SER A 23 -2.82 -17.54 0.11
C SER A 23 -2.36 -16.73 1.30
N SER A 24 -2.27 -15.41 1.12
CA SER A 24 -1.83 -14.43 2.09
C SER A 24 -2.77 -13.22 2.08
N ASN A 25 -2.83 -12.53 3.22
CA ASN A 25 -3.49 -11.23 3.34
C ASN A 25 -2.53 -10.06 3.05
N ASN A 26 -1.22 -10.31 3.03
CA ASN A 26 -0.22 -9.35 2.59
C ASN A 26 -0.13 -9.41 1.06
N ILE A 27 -0.61 -8.35 0.40
CA ILE A 27 -0.63 -8.20 -1.04
C ILE A 27 0.76 -8.40 -1.63
N PHE A 28 1.83 -7.92 -0.99
CA PHE A 28 3.20 -8.09 -1.50
C PHE A 28 3.70 -9.52 -1.58
N ASN A 29 3.07 -10.48 -0.88
CA ASN A 29 3.36 -11.90 -1.07
C ASN A 29 2.61 -12.47 -2.29
N GLU A 30 1.49 -11.84 -2.63
CA GLU A 30 0.52 -12.28 -3.63
C GLU A 30 0.70 -11.64 -5.00
N ILE A 31 1.53 -10.60 -5.10
CA ILE A 31 1.80 -9.91 -6.35
C ILE A 31 3.32 -9.84 -6.59
N ALA A 32 3.71 -9.68 -7.85
CA ALA A 32 5.10 -9.42 -8.20
C ALA A 32 5.66 -8.21 -7.40
N ASN A 33 6.97 -8.22 -7.10
CA ASN A 33 7.68 -7.17 -6.35
C ASN A 33 7.72 -5.81 -7.09
N CYS A 34 6.57 -5.19 -7.32
CA CYS A 34 6.44 -3.96 -8.10
C CYS A 34 7.01 -2.76 -7.32
N SER A 35 6.67 -2.60 -6.04
CA SER A 35 7.08 -1.42 -5.25
C SER A 35 7.88 -1.81 -4.00
N ARG A 36 8.96 -1.07 -3.73
CA ARG A 36 9.81 -1.23 -2.53
C ARG A 36 10.40 0.09 -2.01
N GLY A 37 10.27 1.18 -2.75
CA GLY A 37 10.83 2.48 -2.42
C GLY A 37 9.81 3.47 -1.86
N ASP A 38 8.52 3.14 -1.87
CA ASP A 38 7.48 3.93 -1.22
C ASP A 38 7.74 4.06 0.28
N GLY A 39 7.53 5.25 0.85
CA GLY A 39 7.79 5.44 2.27
C GLY A 39 7.66 6.87 2.80
N PHE A 40 8.07 7.01 4.06
CA PHE A 40 8.09 8.26 4.82
C PHE A 40 9.51 8.65 5.18
N ILE A 41 9.81 9.94 5.08
CA ILE A 41 11.05 10.56 5.58
C ILE A 41 10.68 11.53 6.70
N PHE A 42 11.24 11.35 7.89
CA PHE A 42 10.97 12.19 9.07
C PHE A 42 12.22 12.94 9.55
N ASN A 43 12.18 14.27 9.47
CA ASN A 43 13.26 15.18 9.89
C ASN A 43 13.08 15.70 11.33
N ALA A 44 14.16 16.15 11.98
CA ALA A 44 14.18 16.52 13.41
C ALA A 44 13.30 17.74 13.72
N ASP A 45 13.14 18.63 12.75
CA ASP A 45 12.46 19.90 12.87
C ASP A 45 10.93 19.78 12.73
N GLY A 46 10.41 18.55 12.63
CA GLY A 46 8.99 18.28 12.41
C GLY A 46 8.57 18.36 10.94
N SER A 47 9.50 18.60 10.01
CA SER A 47 9.25 18.42 8.57
C SER A 47 9.45 16.96 8.14
N GLY A 48 8.90 16.60 7.00
CA GLY A 48 9.09 15.28 6.41
C GLY A 48 8.55 15.21 4.98
N GLN A 49 8.65 14.03 4.39
CA GLN A 49 8.16 13.76 3.05
C GLN A 49 7.50 12.38 2.97
N ILE A 50 6.45 12.27 2.17
CA ILE A 50 5.96 11.00 1.63
C ILE A 50 6.57 10.87 0.24
N VAL A 51 7.23 9.75 -0.02
CA VAL A 51 7.90 9.46 -1.29
C VAL A 51 7.25 8.24 -1.91
N SER A 52 6.98 8.30 -3.21
CA SER A 52 6.66 7.13 -4.01
C SER A 52 7.77 6.83 -5.01
N ASP A 53 8.08 5.55 -5.20
CA ASP A 53 9.02 5.05 -6.21
C ASP A 53 8.44 5.02 -7.62
N SER A 54 7.18 5.44 -7.78
CA SER A 54 6.42 5.45 -9.03
C SER A 54 6.09 4.07 -9.58
N GLU A 55 6.27 3.00 -8.82
CA GLU A 55 5.85 1.67 -9.27
C GLU A 55 4.43 1.41 -8.79
N LEU A 56 3.49 1.34 -9.74
CA LEU A 56 2.08 1.07 -9.47
C LEU A 56 1.82 -0.42 -9.65
N ILE A 57 0.93 -0.93 -8.80
CA ILE A 57 0.41 -2.30 -8.88
C ILE A 57 -0.93 -2.24 -9.60
N GLU A 58 -1.00 -2.84 -10.77
CA GLU A 58 -2.24 -3.08 -11.50
C GLU A 58 -2.67 -4.54 -11.27
N LEU A 59 -3.90 -4.71 -10.79
CA LEU A 59 -4.50 -6.01 -10.54
C LEU A 59 -5.75 -6.12 -11.40
N ASP A 60 -5.68 -6.96 -12.42
CA ASP A 60 -6.80 -7.31 -13.27
C ASP A 60 -7.36 -8.67 -12.85
N ALA A 61 -8.67 -8.84 -13.00
CA ALA A 61 -9.36 -10.09 -12.69
C ALA A 61 -10.23 -10.50 -13.89
N ASP A 62 -9.94 -11.64 -14.47
CA ASP A 62 -10.64 -12.21 -15.60
C ASP A 62 -11.38 -13.50 -15.21
N PHE A 63 -12.52 -13.76 -15.85
CA PHE A 63 -13.21 -15.04 -15.66
C PHE A 63 -12.57 -16.13 -16.51
N ILE A 64 -12.07 -17.18 -15.87
CA ILE A 64 -11.57 -18.39 -16.55
C ILE A 64 -12.73 -19.09 -17.28
N ASP A 65 -13.88 -19.17 -16.61
CA ASP A 65 -15.15 -19.65 -17.17
C ASP A 65 -16.30 -18.78 -16.65
N PRO A 66 -16.94 -17.95 -17.50
CA PRO A 66 -18.02 -17.07 -17.08
C PRO A 66 -19.29 -17.83 -16.66
N SER A 67 -19.37 -19.15 -16.91
CA SER A 67 -20.50 -19.99 -16.50
C SER A 67 -20.35 -20.59 -15.09
N VAL A 68 -19.17 -20.49 -14.47
CA VAL A 68 -18.89 -20.97 -13.11
C VAL A 68 -18.61 -19.78 -12.20
N SER A 69 -19.48 -19.52 -11.22
CA SER A 69 -19.25 -18.42 -10.30
C SER A 69 -17.99 -18.64 -9.47
N GLY A 70 -17.16 -17.61 -9.38
CA GLY A 70 -15.95 -17.59 -8.55
C GLY A 70 -14.69 -18.15 -9.19
N ASN A 71 -14.70 -18.51 -10.48
CA ASN A 71 -13.51 -18.96 -11.20
C ASN A 71 -12.82 -17.76 -11.88
N LEU A 72 -12.08 -16.99 -11.09
CA LEU A 72 -11.30 -15.83 -11.55
C LEU A 72 -9.82 -16.20 -11.69
N GLU A 73 -9.20 -15.71 -12.76
CA GLU A 73 -7.76 -15.60 -12.92
C GLU A 73 -7.37 -14.15 -12.64
N TYR A 74 -6.29 -13.97 -11.89
CA TYR A 74 -5.76 -12.64 -11.59
C TYR A 74 -4.50 -12.41 -12.39
N ILE A 75 -4.40 -11.24 -13.00
CA ILE A 75 -3.21 -10.79 -13.71
C ILE A 75 -2.67 -9.61 -12.92
N THR A 76 -1.44 -9.75 -12.42
CA THR A 76 -0.74 -8.69 -11.69
C THR A 76 0.31 -8.08 -12.58
N ASN A 77 0.22 -6.77 -12.84
CA ASN A 77 1.20 -6.02 -13.62
C ASN A 77 1.86 -4.94 -12.76
N CYS A 78 3.17 -4.76 -12.94
CA CYS A 78 3.89 -3.59 -12.43
C CYS A 78 3.94 -2.56 -13.54
N VAL A 79 3.42 -1.37 -13.28
CA VAL A 79 3.40 -0.29 -14.27
C VAL A 79 4.01 0.97 -13.66
N SER A 80 4.89 1.63 -14.41
CA SER A 80 5.49 2.87 -13.96
C SER A 80 4.50 4.03 -14.06
N GLY A 81 4.31 4.73 -12.97
CA GLY A 81 3.59 6.00 -12.85
C GLY A 81 4.54 7.20 -12.80
N PRO A 82 4.00 8.40 -12.49
CA PRO A 82 4.82 9.57 -12.21
C PRO A 82 5.44 9.49 -10.80
N GLU A 83 6.64 10.05 -10.64
CA GLU A 83 7.23 10.28 -9.32
C GLU A 83 6.37 11.25 -8.52
N LEU A 84 6.01 10.83 -7.31
CA LEU A 84 5.22 11.62 -6.38
C LEU A 84 6.00 11.80 -5.07
N THR A 85 6.22 13.06 -4.71
CA THR A 85 6.73 13.43 -3.40
C THR A 85 5.84 14.51 -2.82
N PHE A 86 5.41 14.33 -1.58
CA PHE A 86 4.57 15.27 -0.87
C PHE A 86 5.24 15.69 0.42
N ASP A 87 5.38 16.99 0.61
CA ASP A 87 5.87 17.54 1.87
C ASP A 87 4.81 17.35 2.96
N ILE A 88 5.27 16.96 4.14
CA ILE A 88 4.45 16.78 5.33
C ILE A 88 5.07 17.49 6.52
N THR A 89 4.22 17.76 7.51
CA THR A 89 4.69 18.02 8.88
C THR A 89 4.27 16.87 9.77
N TRP A 90 5.01 16.61 10.83
CA TRP A 90 4.71 15.52 11.73
C TRP A 90 5.05 15.84 13.18
N THR A 91 4.35 15.16 14.07
CA THR A 91 4.63 15.16 15.51
C THR A 91 4.51 13.73 16.03
N GLN A 92 5.20 13.43 17.12
CA GLN A 92 5.09 12.12 17.77
C GLN A 92 4.78 12.31 19.25
N GLN A 93 3.80 11.55 19.72
CA GLN A 93 3.47 11.41 21.13
C GLN A 93 3.47 9.92 21.46
N GLU A 94 4.39 9.50 22.33
CA GLU A 94 4.60 8.09 22.65
C GLU A 94 4.82 7.27 21.36
N ASN A 95 3.94 6.30 21.11
CA ASN A 95 3.96 5.41 19.96
C ASN A 95 3.04 5.87 18.82
N THR A 96 2.46 7.07 18.90
CA THR A 96 1.59 7.61 17.85
C THR A 96 2.31 8.73 17.12
N ILE A 97 2.40 8.62 15.80
CA ILE A 97 2.92 9.66 14.91
C ILE A 97 1.74 10.28 14.17
N THR A 98 1.58 11.58 14.30
CA THR A 98 0.58 12.36 13.55
C THR A 98 1.27 13.00 12.37
N VAL A 99 0.84 12.66 11.16
CA VAL A 99 1.31 13.23 9.89
C VAL A 99 0.24 14.14 9.31
N ILE A 100 0.64 15.37 8.98
CA ILE A 100 -0.23 16.40 8.40
C ILE A 100 0.31 16.73 7.01
N SER A 101 -0.51 16.46 5.98
CA SER A 101 -0.29 16.89 4.60
C SER A 101 -1.23 18.05 4.24
N ALA A 102 -1.13 18.57 3.01
CA ALA A 102 -1.95 19.69 2.55
C ALA A 102 -3.47 19.41 2.58
N SER A 103 -3.89 18.15 2.53
CA SER A 103 -5.31 17.76 2.43
C SER A 103 -5.80 16.86 3.53
N GLU A 104 -4.91 16.20 4.30
CA GLU A 104 -5.30 15.14 5.22
C GLU A 104 -4.41 15.10 6.47
N THR A 105 -4.96 14.55 7.56
CA THR A 105 -4.21 14.19 8.76
C THR A 105 -4.33 12.69 8.97
N ASN A 106 -3.19 12.01 9.04
CA ASN A 106 -3.11 10.57 9.22
C ASN A 106 -2.39 10.25 10.53
N MET A 107 -2.87 9.22 11.24
CA MET A 107 -2.22 8.70 12.43
C MET A 107 -1.52 7.39 12.09
N LEU A 108 -0.26 7.29 12.48
CA LEU A 108 0.58 6.11 12.32
C LEU A 108 0.93 5.59 13.72
N LEU A 109 1.03 4.27 13.85
CA LEU A 109 1.39 3.58 15.08
C LEU A 109 2.78 2.99 14.98
N LEU A 110 3.64 3.32 15.93
CA LEU A 110 5.01 2.84 16.05
C LEU A 110 5.07 1.70 17.08
N SER A 111 5.44 0.51 16.63
CA SER A 111 5.66 -0.67 17.48
C SER A 111 7.05 -1.22 17.26
N GLY A 112 8.00 -0.83 18.12
CA GLY A 112 9.42 -1.16 17.95
C GLY A 112 9.99 -0.53 16.69
N ASN A 113 10.33 -1.37 15.69
CA ASN A 113 10.85 -0.95 14.39
C ASN A 113 9.80 -1.06 13.27
N GLU A 114 8.52 -1.19 13.61
CA GLU A 114 7.42 -1.24 12.66
C GLU A 114 6.57 0.02 12.78
N LEU A 115 6.27 0.65 11.63
CA LEU A 115 5.37 1.79 11.54
C LEU A 115 4.14 1.37 10.71
N SER A 116 2.98 1.40 11.33
CA SER A 116 1.71 0.97 10.72
C SER A 116 0.82 2.18 10.45
N VAL A 117 0.21 2.23 9.27
CA VAL A 117 -0.80 3.22 8.91
C VAL A 117 -2.07 2.49 8.48
N PHE A 118 -3.23 2.99 8.90
CA PHE A 118 -4.52 2.42 8.51
C PHE A 118 -5.23 3.37 7.54
N PHE A 119 -5.36 2.95 6.29
CA PHE A 119 -6.15 3.69 5.29
C PHE A 119 -7.60 3.22 5.37
N GLY A 120 -8.44 3.98 6.06
CA GLY A 120 -9.87 3.66 6.20
C GLY A 120 -10.73 3.90 4.96
N LYS A 121 -10.13 4.20 3.79
CA LYS A 121 -10.88 4.39 2.53
C LYS A 121 -10.93 3.08 1.74
N GLN A 122 -12.15 2.70 1.38
CA GLN A 122 -12.44 1.51 0.57
C GLN A 122 -11.78 1.62 -0.81
N PHE A 123 -11.10 0.55 -1.24
CA PHE A 123 -10.78 0.33 -2.64
C PHE A 123 -12.10 0.26 -3.43
N SER A 124 -12.26 1.10 -4.45
CA SER A 124 -13.41 1.02 -5.36
C SER A 124 -12.99 0.27 -6.62
N SER A 125 -13.56 -0.92 -6.83
CA SER A 125 -13.53 -1.61 -8.12
C SER A 125 -14.63 -1.05 -9.01
N SER A 126 -14.29 -0.53 -10.20
CA SER A 126 -15.28 -0.24 -11.24
C SER A 126 -15.24 -1.35 -12.29
N ASN A 127 -16.31 -2.16 -12.36
CA ASN A 127 -16.56 -3.01 -13.52
C ASN A 127 -17.18 -2.14 -14.61
N ASN A 128 -16.48 -1.96 -15.73
CA ASN A 128 -17.11 -1.47 -16.95
C ASN A 128 -17.74 -2.67 -17.67
N PHE A 129 -19.08 -2.68 -17.75
CA PHE A 129 -19.84 -3.61 -18.59
C PHE A 129 -19.83 -3.16 -20.05
#